data_AF-A0A3D2IA44-F1
#
_entry.id   AF-A0A3D2IA44-F1
#
_cell.length_a   1.000
_cell.length_b   1.000
_cell.length_c   1.000
_cell.angle_alpha   90.00
_cell.angle_beta   90.00
_cell.angle_gamma   90.00
#
_symmetry.space_group_name_H-M   'P 1'
#
loop_
_entity.id
_entity.type
_entity.pdbx_description
1 polymer ?
#
loop_
_entity_poly.entity_id
_entity_poly.type
_entity_poly.pdbx_seq_one_letter_code
_entity_poly.pdbx_strand_id
1 'polypeptide(L)' 'MKEIKVFAPASVANVGPGYDTFGFAIEGLGDIIKVSKRSDQKLNFLPSIGANLPSEPKENVAGVAIQ' A
#
# COMPACT_ATOMS: atom_id res chain seq x y z
N MET A 1 10.64 20.03 -0.11
CA MET A 1 9.55 19.12 -0.52
C MET A 1 9.29 18.19 0.66
N LYS A 2 8.05 18.03 1.15
CA LYS A 2 7.77 17.13 2.29
C LYS A 2 7.40 15.76 1.73
N GLU A 3 8.20 14.73 2.02
CA GLU A 3 7.97 13.37 1.57
C GLU A 3 8.22 12.36 2.70
N ILE A 4 7.57 11.20 2.60
CA ILE A 4 7.81 10.05 3.47
C ILE A 4 7.86 8.77 2.61
N LYS A 5 8.70 7.84 3.01
CA LYS A 5 8.82 6.51 2.42
C LYS A 5 8.67 5.48 3.53
N VAL A 6 7.79 4.50 3.33
CA VAL A 6 7.52 3.43 4.29
C VAL A 6 7.62 2.07 3.61
N PHE A 7 7.99 1.07 4.39
CA PHE A 7 7.95 -0.34 3.99
C PHE A 7 6.79 -1.02 4.72
N ALA A 8 5.96 -1.76 3.98
CA ALA A 8 4.84 -2.53 4.49
C ALA A 8 5.11 -4.03 4.22
N PRO A 9 5.33 -4.85 5.26
CA PRO A 9 5.68 -6.26 5.07
C PRO A 9 4.51 -7.05 4.48
N ALA A 10 4.83 -8.07 3.69
CA ALA A 10 3.91 -9.12 3.31
C ALA A 10 3.45 -9.90 4.54
N SER A 11 2.29 -10.54 4.47
CA SER A 11 1.71 -11.29 5.58
C SER A 11 1.16 -12.63 5.14
N VAL A 12 1.20 -13.62 6.05
CA VAL A 12 0.45 -14.87 5.92
C VAL A 12 -0.80 -14.78 6.78
N ALA A 13 -1.95 -15.17 6.22
CA ALA A 13 -3.23 -15.24 6.93
C ALA A 13 -3.67 -16.70 7.16
N ASN A 14 -4.72 -16.87 7.98
CA ASN A 14 -5.44 -18.11 8.30
C ASN A 14 -4.65 -19.19 9.07
N VAL A 15 -3.36 -19.38 8.81
CA VAL A 15 -2.41 -20.21 9.59
C VAL A 15 -3.04 -21.53 10.11
N GLY A 16 -3.54 -22.36 9.19
CA GLY A 16 -4.17 -23.64 9.51
C GLY A 16 -5.58 -23.48 10.10
N PRO A 17 -5.84 -23.90 11.36
CA PRO A 17 -7.18 -23.82 11.96
C PRO A 17 -7.62 -22.37 12.27
N GLY A 18 -6.77 -21.36 12.09
CA GLY A 18 -7.01 -19.97 12.45
C GLY A 18 -7.69 -19.14 11.37
N TYR A 19 -8.62 -19.71 10.60
CA TYR A 19 -9.36 -19.01 9.55
C TYR A 19 -9.92 -17.66 10.07
N ASP A 20 -9.64 -16.59 9.33
CA ASP A 20 -10.01 -15.19 9.64
C ASP A 20 -9.56 -14.66 11.02
N THR A 21 -8.66 -15.37 11.72
CA THR A 21 -8.21 -14.99 13.08
C THR A 21 -6.70 -14.86 13.18
N PHE A 22 -5.94 -15.80 12.59
CA PHE A 22 -4.49 -15.83 12.70
C PHE A 22 -3.81 -15.17 11.50
N GLY A 23 -2.74 -14.45 11.78
CA GLY A 23 -1.82 -13.96 10.77
C GLY A 23 -0.52 -13.45 11.35
N PHE A 24 0.53 -13.42 10.53
CA PHE A 24 1.84 -12.87 10.91
C PHE A 24 2.52 -12.22 9.70
N ALA A 25 3.38 -11.24 9.98
CA ALA A 25 4.17 -10.56 8.96
C ALA A 25 5.43 -11.36 8.59
N ILE A 26 5.87 -11.25 7.34
CA ILE A 26 7.12 -11.82 6.83
C ILE A 26 8.16 -10.70 6.77
N GLU A 27 9.32 -10.93 7.38
CA GLU A 27 10.44 -10.00 7.31
C GLU A 27 11.07 -9.99 5.91
N GLY A 28 11.44 -8.81 5.42
CA GLY A 28 12.21 -8.63 4.18
C GLY A 28 11.41 -8.74 2.87
N LEU A 29 10.16 -9.19 2.90
CA LEU A 29 9.26 -9.22 1.74
C LEU A 29 8.11 -8.24 1.96
N GLY A 30 7.77 -7.40 0.97
CA GLY A 30 6.69 -6.44 1.10
C GLY A 30 6.77 -5.29 0.10
N ASP A 31 5.91 -4.30 0.28
CA ASP A 31 5.78 -3.14 -0.59
C ASP A 31 6.48 -1.92 0.00
N ILE A 32 6.89 -1.02 -0.90
CA ILE A 32 7.41 0.30 -0.55
C ILE A 32 6.43 1.36 -1.05
N ILE A 33 5.91 2.16 -0.13
CA ILE A 33 5.04 3.29 -0.46
C ILE A 33 5.83 4.58 -0.26
N LYS A 34 5.85 5.43 -1.29
CA LYS A 34 6.40 6.78 -1.21
C LYS A 34 5.29 7.80 -1.42
N VAL A 35 5.15 8.73 -0.48
CA VAL A 35 4.14 9.80 -0.54
C VAL A 35 4.85 11.14 -0.46
N SER A 36 4.45 12.08 -1.32
CA SER A 36 4.96 13.46 -1.29
C SER A 36 3.80 14.44 -1.26
N LYS A 37 3.93 15.49 -0.42
CA LYS A 37 2.91 16.53 -0.32
C LYS A 37 2.92 17.39 -1.58
N ARG A 38 1.75 17.55 -2.20
CA ARG A 38 1.52 18.46 -3.32
C ARG A 38 0.79 19.73 -2.84
N SER A 39 0.91 20.81 -3.62
CA SER A 39 0.24 22.09 -3.35
C SER A 39 -1.08 22.27 -4.10
N ASP A 40 -1.39 21.39 -5.07
CA ASP A 40 -2.53 21.52 -5.99
C ASP A 40 -3.79 20.77 -5.53
N GLN A 41 -3.80 20.25 -4.29
CA GLN A 41 -4.92 19.48 -3.71
C GLN A 41 -5.39 18.27 -4.55
N LYS A 42 -4.51 17.73 -5.41
CA LYS A 42 -4.81 16.55 -6.24
C LYS A 42 -4.07 15.32 -5.73
N LEU A 43 -4.72 14.16 -5.86
CA LEU A 43 -4.06 12.86 -5.75
C LEU A 43 -3.55 12.46 -7.13
N ASN A 44 -2.30 12.03 -7.19
CA ASN A 44 -1.70 11.51 -8.41
C ASN A 44 -0.95 10.22 -8.07
N PHE A 45 -1.30 9.14 -8.76
CA PHE A 45 -0.64 7.84 -8.62
C PHE A 45 0.34 7.65 -9.77
N LEU A 46 1.60 7.41 -9.41
CA LEU A 46 2.61 7.00 -10.37
C LEU A 46 2.48 5.50 -10.64
N PRO A 47 2.91 5.00 -11.81
CA PRO A 47 2.92 3.57 -12.09
C PRO A 47 3.66 2.78 -11.01
N SER A 48 3.06 1.68 -10.57
CA SER A 48 3.68 0.73 -9.65
C SER A 48 4.70 -0.16 -10.36
N ILE A 49 5.65 -0.68 -9.58
CA ILE A 49 6.61 -1.69 -10.03
C ILE A 49 6.20 -3.02 -9.40
N GLY A 50 6.26 -4.12 -10.17
CA GLY A 50 5.94 -5.47 -9.68
C GLY A 50 4.46 -5.87 -9.79
N ALA A 51 3.54 -4.91 -9.94
CA ALA A 51 2.13 -5.14 -10.22
C ALA A 51 1.55 -4.03 -11.11
N ASN A 52 0.48 -4.36 -11.85
CA ASN A 52 -0.30 -3.36 -12.56
C ASN A 52 -1.46 -2.90 -11.66
N LEU A 53 -1.34 -1.71 -11.08
CA LEU A 53 -2.35 -1.15 -10.17
C LEU A 53 -3.13 0.00 -10.84
N PRO A 54 -4.42 0.18 -10.53
CA PRO A 54 -5.19 1.31 -11.03
C PRO A 54 -4.59 2.65 -10.61
N SER A 55 -4.54 3.61 -11.52
CA SER A 55 -4.09 4.98 -11.21
C SER A 55 -5.24 5.92 -10.81
N GLU A 56 -6.49 5.55 -11.08
CA GLU A 56 -7.68 6.30 -10.67
C GLU A 56 -7.83 6.23 -9.15
N PRO A 57 -7.80 7.37 -8.41
CA PRO A 57 -7.82 7.37 -6.95
C PRO A 57 -8.97 6.60 -6.31
N LYS A 58 -10.15 6.53 -6.94
CA LYS A 58 -11.30 5.79 -6.39
C LYS A 58 -11.22 4.28 -6.60
N GLU A 59 -10.38 3.83 -7.53
CA GLU A 59 -10.16 2.40 -7.83
C GLU A 59 -8.86 1.87 -7.19
N ASN A 60 -8.04 2.76 -6.63
CA ASN A 60 -6.81 2.42 -5.92
C ASN A 60 -7.04 2.45 -4.40
N VAL A 61 -6.73 1.36 -3.68
CA VAL A 61 -6.89 1.27 -2.22
C VAL A 61 -6.15 2.39 -1.47
N ALA A 62 -4.95 2.76 -1.90
CA ALA A 62 -4.22 3.87 -1.30
C ALA A 62 -4.89 5.23 -1.56
N GLY A 63 -5.62 5.36 -2.67
CA GLY A 63 -6.43 6.53 -2.98
C GLY A 63 -7.70 6.60 -2.16
N VAL A 64 -8.36 5.47 -1.91
CA VAL A 64 -9.51 5.38 -1.00
C VAL A 64 -9.10 5.67 0.46
N ALA A 65 -7.94 5.18 0.90
CA ALA A 65 -7.49 5.33 2.29
C ALA A 65 -7.06 6.76 2.67
N ILE A 66 -6.67 7.59 1.71
CA ILE A 66 -6.18 8.96 1.94
C ILE A 66 -7.27 10.04 1.76
N GLN A 67 -8.43 9.66 1.21
CA GLN A 67 -9.57 10.56 0.99
C GLN A 67 -10.25 10.99 2.30
#